data_AF-A0A388LIC0-F1
#
_entry.id   AF-A0A388LIC0-F1
#
_cell.length_a   1.000
_cell.length_b   1.000
_cell.length_c   1.000
_cell.angle_alpha   90.00
_cell.angle_beta   90.00
_cell.angle_gamma   90.00
#
_symmetry.space_group_name_H-M   'P 1'
#
loop_
_entity.id
_entity.type
_entity.pdbx_description
1 polymer ?
#
loop_
_entity_poly.entity_id
_entity_poly.type
_entity_poly.pdbx_seq_one_letter_code
_entity_poly.pdbx_strand_id
1 'polypeptide(L)'
;MEQTRMEEGEDAGGNRAGARPPPGPPEQTDFWEDEDRIRSLMSMCYDDGVYPTDLDHEEMQIQGREVSFKLNTSLDEIKVKWLKERMVSVIFKENARFLAQKVKDDIIRALEDRWVLGSERFTAEARRGRIKIEGPYALSYVAKSREVVAFMISEGGVDIPLRNVEYKVQFKPWMTKAEFKDLRRQEDKRTFWVLAIQVPLDVYAQIQKAMARLRGPPSGCRSFETSVS
;
A
#
# COMPACT_ATOMS: atom_id res chain seq x y z
N MET A 1 4.77 -86.37 -45.01
CA MET A 1 5.52 -85.63 -46.04
C MET A 1 4.49 -84.78 -46.73
N GLU A 2 4.49 -83.45 -46.69
CA GLU A 2 5.59 -82.50 -46.68
C GLU A 2 5.14 -81.20 -45.99
N GLN A 3 6.11 -80.41 -45.55
CA GLN A 3 6.02 -79.28 -44.65
C GLN A 3 6.41 -78.01 -45.41
N THR A 4 5.69 -76.90 -45.26
CA THR A 4 6.15 -75.51 -45.50
C THR A 4 5.03 -74.55 -45.07
N ARG A 5 5.21 -73.33 -44.56
CA ARG A 5 6.12 -72.63 -43.63
C ARG A 5 5.55 -71.20 -43.56
N MET A 6 5.27 -70.68 -42.36
CA MET A 6 5.19 -69.26 -41.89
C MET A 6 4.38 -68.25 -42.76
N GLU A 7 3.53 -67.39 -42.22
CA GLU A 7 3.91 -66.19 -41.45
C GLU A 7 2.87 -65.75 -40.41
N GLU A 8 3.39 -65.12 -39.37
CA GLU A 8 2.74 -64.51 -38.20
C GLU A 8 1.97 -63.23 -38.51
N GLY A 9 1.05 -62.84 -37.62
CA GLY A 9 0.80 -61.44 -37.29
C GLY A 9 -0.65 -60.98 -37.34
N GLU A 10 -1.50 -61.50 -36.45
CA GLU A 10 -2.81 -60.91 -36.15
C GLU A 10 -2.68 -59.65 -35.28
N ASP A 11 -3.24 -58.57 -35.84
CA ASP A 11 -4.01 -57.51 -35.17
C ASP A 11 -3.29 -56.57 -34.18
N ALA A 12 -2.69 -55.51 -34.72
CA ALA A 12 -2.39 -54.28 -33.98
C ALA A 12 -3.53 -53.27 -34.17
N GLY A 13 -4.68 -53.54 -33.53
CA GLY A 13 -5.75 -52.58 -33.34
C GLY A 13 -5.24 -51.33 -32.62
N GLY A 14 -5.13 -50.22 -33.36
CA GLY A 14 -4.67 -48.94 -32.86
C GLY A 14 -5.59 -48.39 -31.76
N ASN A 15 -5.19 -48.59 -30.49
CA ASN A 15 -5.83 -47.99 -29.34
C ASN A 15 -5.43 -46.51 -29.27
N ARG A 16 -6.14 -45.64 -30.02
CA ARG A 16 -6.12 -44.19 -29.80
C ARG A 16 -6.83 -43.90 -28.48
N ALA A 17 -6.12 -44.12 -27.37
CA ALA A 17 -6.47 -43.56 -26.09
C ALA A 17 -6.54 -42.04 -26.26
N GLY A 18 -7.75 -41.49 -26.15
CA GLY A 18 -8.00 -40.06 -26.21
C GLY A 18 -7.13 -39.36 -25.18
N ALA A 19 -6.11 -38.66 -25.66
CA ALA A 19 -5.36 -37.72 -24.84
C ALA A 19 -6.37 -36.71 -24.28
N ARG A 20 -6.57 -36.73 -22.96
CA ARG A 20 -7.32 -35.67 -22.30
C ARG A 20 -6.61 -34.35 -22.64
N PRO A 21 -7.35 -33.31 -23.06
CA PRO A 21 -6.77 -31.98 -23.18
C PRO A 21 -6.07 -31.64 -21.85
N PRO A 22 -4.95 -30.92 -21.86
CA PRO A 22 -4.40 -30.37 -20.63
C PRO A 22 -5.52 -29.62 -19.90
N PRO A 23 -5.64 -29.74 -18.56
CA PRO A 23 -6.59 -28.94 -17.82
C PRO A 23 -6.40 -27.48 -18.23
N GLY A 24 -7.51 -26.83 -18.60
CA GLY A 24 -7.50 -25.42 -18.95
C GLY A 24 -6.91 -24.60 -17.79
N PRO A 25 -6.45 -23.36 -18.05
CA PRO A 25 -6.04 -22.47 -16.97
C PRO A 25 -7.15 -22.45 -15.90
N PRO A 26 -6.80 -22.51 -14.60
CA PRO A 26 -7.79 -22.43 -13.54
C PRO A 26 -8.66 -21.20 -13.79
N GLU A 27 -9.96 -21.44 -13.90
CA GLU A 27 -10.96 -20.40 -14.09
C GLU A 27 -10.90 -19.53 -12.83
N GLN A 28 -10.31 -18.35 -12.95
CA GLN A 28 -10.22 -17.43 -11.83
C GLN A 28 -11.65 -17.06 -11.44
N THR A 29 -12.09 -17.53 -10.26
CA THR A 29 -13.38 -17.15 -9.70
C THR A 29 -13.47 -15.63 -9.63
N ASP A 30 -14.54 -15.07 -10.19
CA ASP A 30 -14.83 -13.65 -10.05
C ASP A 30 -15.50 -13.41 -8.69
N PHE A 31 -14.80 -12.70 -7.80
CA PHE A 31 -15.27 -12.41 -6.45
C PHE A 31 -16.15 -11.16 -6.37
N TRP A 32 -16.39 -10.44 -7.48
CA TRP A 32 -17.24 -9.24 -7.49
C TRP A 32 -18.70 -9.53 -7.12
N GLU A 33 -19.22 -10.72 -7.43
CA GLU A 33 -20.58 -11.13 -7.02
C GLU A 33 -20.74 -11.21 -5.49
N ASP A 34 -19.64 -11.53 -4.79
CA ASP A 34 -19.56 -11.67 -3.34
C ASP A 34 -18.96 -10.43 -2.66
N GLU A 35 -18.91 -9.25 -3.34
CA GLU A 35 -18.25 -8.05 -2.82
C GLU A 35 -18.72 -7.72 -1.39
N ASP A 36 -20.02 -7.64 -1.14
CA ASP A 36 -20.56 -7.27 0.18
C ASP A 36 -20.19 -8.27 1.29
N ARG A 37 -20.16 -9.57 0.95
CA ARG A 37 -19.71 -10.63 1.86
C ARG A 37 -18.23 -10.46 2.18
N ILE A 38 -17.39 -10.24 1.18
CA ILE A 38 -15.93 -10.05 1.35
C ILE A 38 -15.65 -8.79 2.15
N ARG A 39 -16.36 -7.69 1.91
CA ARG A 39 -16.23 -6.46 2.69
C ARG A 39 -16.65 -6.65 4.15
N SER A 40 -17.65 -7.48 4.40
CA SER A 40 -18.05 -7.86 5.76
C SER A 40 -16.96 -8.68 6.46
N LEU A 41 -16.35 -9.63 5.75
CA LEU A 41 -15.19 -10.41 6.21
C LEU A 41 -13.97 -9.51 6.51
N MET A 42 -13.71 -8.51 5.66
CA MET A 42 -12.68 -7.50 5.91
C MET A 42 -12.97 -6.67 7.17
N SER A 43 -14.23 -6.29 7.39
CA SER A 43 -14.63 -5.56 8.59
C SER A 43 -14.38 -6.41 9.85
N MET A 44 -14.74 -7.70 9.85
CA MET A 44 -14.40 -8.59 10.97
C MET A 44 -12.88 -8.69 11.21
N CYS A 45 -12.08 -8.79 10.15
CA CYS A 45 -10.63 -8.88 10.24
C CYS A 45 -9.99 -7.60 10.80
N TYR A 46 -10.32 -6.45 10.21
CA TYR A 46 -9.66 -5.17 10.52
C TYR A 46 -10.33 -4.40 11.65
N ASP A 47 -11.62 -4.59 11.92
CA ASP A 47 -12.31 -3.90 13.02
C ASP A 47 -12.28 -4.76 14.28
N ASP A 48 -12.53 -6.05 14.18
CA ASP A 48 -12.69 -6.96 15.33
C ASP A 48 -11.49 -7.88 15.55
N GLY A 49 -10.61 -8.04 14.57
CA GLY A 49 -9.40 -8.86 14.69
C GLY A 49 -9.66 -10.34 14.55
N VAL A 50 -10.83 -10.68 14.01
CA VAL A 50 -11.25 -12.04 13.73
C VAL A 50 -10.83 -12.35 12.30
N TYR A 51 -9.85 -13.23 12.14
CA TYR A 51 -9.43 -13.68 10.81
C TYR A 51 -10.44 -14.71 10.30
N PRO A 52 -11.21 -14.41 9.24
CA PRO A 52 -12.19 -15.35 8.72
C PRO A 52 -11.49 -16.56 8.10
N THR A 53 -11.92 -17.75 8.50
CA THR A 53 -11.48 -19.03 7.91
C THR A 53 -12.04 -19.26 6.51
N ASP A 54 -13.08 -18.51 6.15
CA ASP A 54 -13.93 -18.78 4.99
C ASP A 54 -13.47 -18.00 3.74
N LEU A 55 -12.41 -17.20 3.89
CA LEU A 55 -11.65 -16.66 2.77
C LEU A 55 -10.58 -17.69 2.39
N ASP A 56 -10.99 -18.77 1.75
CA ASP A 56 -10.03 -19.70 1.16
C ASP A 56 -9.36 -19.00 -0.02
N HIS A 57 -8.09 -18.63 0.20
CA HIS A 57 -7.20 -18.20 -0.85
C HIS A 57 -6.93 -19.42 -1.73
N GLU A 58 -7.17 -19.27 -3.03
CA GLU A 58 -6.91 -20.32 -4.03
C GLU A 58 -5.52 -20.95 -3.81
N GLU A 59 -5.49 -22.29 -3.87
CA GLU A 59 -4.39 -23.23 -3.56
C GLU A 59 -3.09 -22.61 -2.99
N MET A 60 -2.94 -22.70 -1.66
CA MET A 60 -1.63 -22.64 -1.02
C MET A 60 -0.79 -23.82 -1.53
N GLN A 61 0.09 -23.57 -2.51
CA GLN A 61 0.98 -24.59 -3.03
C GLN A 61 2.22 -24.65 -2.14
N ILE A 62 2.36 -25.77 -1.42
CA ILE A 62 3.53 -26.04 -0.60
C ILE A 62 4.50 -26.89 -1.43
N GLN A 63 5.57 -26.28 -1.93
CA GLN A 63 6.67 -26.96 -2.62
C GLN A 63 7.87 -27.06 -1.68
N GLY A 64 7.93 -28.14 -0.90
CA GLY A 64 9.02 -28.39 0.04
C GLY A 64 9.03 -27.39 1.21
N ARG A 65 9.98 -26.44 1.21
CA ARG A 65 10.06 -25.34 2.20
C ARG A 65 9.47 -24.03 1.67
N GLU A 66 9.07 -24.00 0.41
CA GLU A 66 8.48 -22.82 -0.21
C GLU A 66 6.96 -22.94 -0.19
N VAL A 67 6.30 -21.87 0.25
CA VAL A 67 4.85 -21.75 0.22
C VAL A 67 4.51 -20.64 -0.74
N SER A 68 3.88 -20.97 -1.85
CA SER A 68 3.35 -19.99 -2.79
C SER A 68 1.85 -19.84 -2.60
N PHE A 69 1.43 -18.58 -2.40
CA PHE A 69 0.02 -18.20 -2.35
C PHE A 69 -0.28 -17.40 -3.60
N LYS A 70 -1.19 -17.92 -4.42
CA LYS A 70 -1.69 -17.17 -5.58
C LYS A 70 -2.97 -16.46 -5.17
N LEU A 71 -2.87 -15.15 -4.92
CA LEU A 71 -4.03 -14.35 -4.60
C LEU A 71 -4.83 -14.08 -5.89
N ASN A 72 -6.13 -14.34 -5.87
CA ASN A 72 -7.03 -13.98 -6.96
C ASN A 72 -7.07 -12.45 -7.16
N THR A 73 -7.05 -12.03 -8.42
CA THR A 73 -6.98 -10.60 -8.80
C THR A 73 -8.21 -9.82 -8.31
N SER A 74 -9.41 -10.35 -8.49
CA SER A 74 -10.67 -9.65 -8.11
C SER A 74 -10.80 -9.49 -6.59
N LEU A 75 -10.36 -10.49 -5.81
CA LEU A 75 -10.31 -10.41 -4.35
C LEU A 75 -9.29 -9.35 -3.89
N ASP A 76 -8.11 -9.29 -4.51
CA ASP A 76 -7.13 -8.24 -4.20
C ASP A 76 -7.66 -6.84 -4.50
N GLU A 77 -8.38 -6.67 -5.62
CA GLU A 77 -9.02 -5.42 -5.99
C GLU A 77 -10.08 -4.98 -4.97
N ILE A 78 -10.96 -5.88 -4.55
CA ILE A 78 -11.97 -5.60 -3.51
C ILE A 78 -11.29 -5.21 -2.19
N LYS A 79 -10.25 -5.94 -1.79
CA LYS A 79 -9.46 -5.64 -0.58
C LYS A 79 -8.79 -4.27 -0.67
N VAL A 80 -8.13 -3.95 -1.79
CA VAL A 80 -7.48 -2.66 -2.01
C VAL A 80 -8.51 -1.53 -2.01
N LYS A 81 -9.66 -1.72 -2.66
CA LYS A 81 -10.78 -0.76 -2.65
C LYS A 81 -11.28 -0.51 -1.23
N TRP A 82 -11.49 -1.58 -0.45
CA TRP A 82 -11.90 -1.48 0.95
C TRP A 82 -10.88 -0.75 1.82
N LEU A 83 -9.59 -1.06 1.66
CA LEU A 83 -8.51 -0.39 2.40
C LEU A 83 -8.42 1.10 2.04
N LYS A 84 -8.52 1.48 0.77
CA LYS A 84 -8.47 2.89 0.35
C LYS A 84 -9.57 3.75 0.95
N GLU A 85 -10.74 3.18 1.18
CA GLU A 85 -11.87 3.89 1.78
C GLU A 85 -11.72 4.08 3.30
N ARG A 86 -10.85 3.30 3.95
CA ARG A 86 -10.78 3.18 5.42
C ARG A 86 -9.40 3.37 6.01
N MET A 87 -8.35 3.47 5.19
CA MET A 87 -6.97 3.61 5.63
C MET A 87 -6.40 4.98 5.28
N VAL A 88 -5.71 5.58 6.24
CA VAL A 88 -5.00 6.85 6.11
C VAL A 88 -3.52 6.62 6.39
N SER A 89 -2.67 7.14 5.51
CA SER A 89 -1.23 7.25 5.77
C SER A 89 -0.95 8.51 6.59
N VAL A 90 -0.36 8.33 7.76
CA VAL A 90 0.00 9.41 8.67
C VAL A 90 1.51 9.61 8.62
N ILE A 91 1.93 10.85 8.34
CA ILE A 91 3.33 11.22 8.18
C ILE A 91 3.70 12.25 9.25
N PHE A 92 4.69 11.91 10.07
CA PHE A 92 5.26 12.79 11.07
C PHE A 92 6.44 13.58 10.48
N LYS A 93 6.32 14.91 10.46
CA LYS A 93 7.33 15.80 9.87
C LYS A 93 8.13 16.54 10.94
N GLU A 94 9.28 17.07 10.53
CA GLU A 94 10.10 17.96 11.36
C GLU A 94 10.40 17.38 12.75
N ASN A 95 10.00 18.05 13.82
CA ASN A 95 10.20 17.59 15.19
C ASN A 95 9.39 16.34 15.52
N ALA A 96 8.25 16.14 14.84
CA ALA A 96 7.35 15.01 15.07
C ALA A 96 7.94 13.67 14.62
N ARG A 97 8.88 13.66 13.67
CA ARG A 97 9.53 12.43 13.21
C ARG A 97 10.30 11.72 14.33
N PHE A 98 10.79 12.49 15.31
CA PHE A 98 11.59 11.98 16.42
C PHE A 98 10.78 11.57 17.65
N LEU A 99 9.45 11.74 17.62
CA LEU A 99 8.60 11.31 18.72
C LEU A 99 8.69 9.80 18.91
N ALA A 100 8.66 9.37 20.17
CA ALA A 100 8.58 7.95 20.50
C ALA A 100 7.31 7.33 19.90
N GLN A 101 7.37 6.05 19.53
CA GLN A 101 6.24 5.34 18.91
C GLN A 101 4.96 5.42 19.75
N LYS A 102 5.08 5.31 21.08
CA LYS A 102 3.96 5.45 22.01
C LYS A 102 3.29 6.84 21.92
N VAL A 103 4.09 7.91 21.85
CA VAL A 103 3.56 9.28 21.72
C VAL A 103 2.86 9.46 20.37
N LYS A 104 3.37 8.85 19.31
CA LYS A 104 2.71 8.85 17.99
C LYS A 104 1.35 8.15 18.04
N ASP A 105 1.27 7.00 18.71
CA ASP A 105 0.00 6.29 18.95
C ASP A 105 -0.96 7.20 19.73
N ASP A 106 -0.51 7.74 20.87
CA ASP A 106 -1.30 8.60 21.75
C ASP A 106 -1.86 9.85 21.02
N ILE A 107 -1.07 10.45 20.11
CA ILE A 107 -1.53 11.58 19.28
C ILE A 107 -2.70 11.16 18.40
N ILE A 108 -2.60 10.01 17.71
CA ILE A 108 -3.66 9.53 16.83
C ILE A 108 -4.89 9.14 17.64
N ARG A 109 -4.71 8.55 18.83
CA ARG A 109 -5.82 8.27 19.75
C ARG A 109 -6.51 9.55 20.24
N ALA A 110 -5.76 10.57 20.61
CA ALA A 110 -6.34 11.84 21.05
C ALA A 110 -7.10 12.56 19.93
N LEU A 111 -6.59 12.49 18.70
CA LEU A 111 -7.28 13.01 17.52
C LEU A 111 -8.56 12.24 17.22
N GLU A 112 -8.49 10.90 17.24
CA GLU A 112 -9.63 10.01 17.11
C GLU A 112 -10.70 10.31 18.16
N ASP A 113 -10.31 10.41 19.43
CA ASP A 113 -11.24 10.75 20.53
C ASP A 113 -11.89 12.12 20.29
N ARG A 114 -11.14 13.11 19.81
CA ARG A 114 -11.69 14.44 19.47
C ARG A 114 -12.72 14.36 18.34
N TRP A 115 -12.50 13.52 17.33
CA TRP A 115 -13.41 13.39 16.19
C TRP A 115 -14.65 12.56 16.53
N VAL A 116 -14.46 11.43 17.21
CA VAL A 116 -15.51 10.45 17.54
C VAL A 116 -16.38 10.92 18.71
N LEU A 117 -15.79 11.56 19.74
CA LEU A 117 -16.55 12.07 20.90
C LEU A 117 -17.02 13.51 20.72
N GLY A 118 -16.31 14.30 19.90
CA GLY A 118 -16.61 15.73 19.70
C GLY A 118 -17.66 16.01 18.63
N SER A 119 -18.24 14.98 18.01
CA SER A 119 -19.31 15.16 17.03
C SER A 119 -20.49 14.24 17.33
N GLU A 120 -21.70 14.80 17.37
CA GLU A 120 -22.96 14.03 17.32
C GLU A 120 -23.11 13.25 15.99
N ARG A 121 -22.13 13.35 15.09
CA ARG A 121 -22.11 12.74 13.76
C ARG A 121 -21.67 11.29 13.77
N PHE A 122 -20.98 10.84 14.82
CA PHE A 122 -20.50 9.46 14.93
C PHE A 122 -21.14 8.79 16.14
N THR A 123 -21.70 7.60 15.96
CA THR A 123 -22.34 6.85 17.04
C THR A 123 -21.31 6.45 18.09
N ALA A 124 -21.67 6.54 19.38
CA ALA A 124 -20.80 6.22 20.53
C ALA A 124 -20.30 4.77 20.55
N GLU A 125 -20.84 3.91 19.69
CA GLU A 125 -20.41 2.53 19.47
C GLU A 125 -19.27 2.39 18.44
N ALA A 126 -18.80 3.51 17.87
CA ALA A 126 -17.62 3.57 17.01
C ALA A 126 -16.37 3.19 17.82
N ARG A 127 -16.14 1.88 17.92
CA ARG A 127 -14.90 1.30 18.45
C ARG A 127 -13.71 1.96 17.76
N ARG A 128 -12.62 2.18 18.51
CA ARG A 128 -11.39 2.76 17.99
C ARG A 128 -10.82 1.98 16.80
N GLY A 129 -10.26 2.69 15.84
CA GLY A 129 -9.54 2.18 14.68
C GLY A 129 -8.20 1.53 15.06
N ARG A 130 -7.53 0.94 14.07
CA ARG A 130 -6.23 0.27 14.24
C ARG A 130 -5.08 1.15 13.80
N ILE A 131 -4.00 1.09 14.57
CA ILE A 131 -2.76 1.79 14.26
C ILE A 131 -1.71 0.74 13.92
N LYS A 132 -1.07 0.89 12.76
CA LYS A 132 0.07 0.08 12.34
C LYS A 132 1.26 1.00 12.10
N ILE A 133 2.33 0.79 12.86
CA ILE A 133 3.57 1.54 12.66
C ILE A 133 4.30 0.97 11.45
N GLU A 134 4.51 1.81 10.43
CA GLU A 134 5.23 1.45 9.20
C GLU A 134 6.72 1.80 9.30
N GLY A 135 7.07 2.79 10.13
CA GLY A 135 8.46 3.18 10.36
C GLY A 135 8.61 4.37 11.31
N PRO A 136 9.82 4.94 11.41
CA PRO A 136 10.09 6.02 12.35
C PRO A 136 9.25 7.27 12.11
N TYR A 137 8.88 7.59 10.86
CA TYR A 137 8.16 8.82 10.50
C TYR A 137 6.77 8.56 9.91
N ALA A 138 6.34 7.30 9.82
CA ALA A 138 5.09 6.95 9.15
C ALA A 138 4.35 5.85 9.89
N LEU A 139 3.03 5.97 9.93
CA LEU A 139 2.12 4.92 10.37
C LEU A 139 0.90 4.87 9.45
N SER A 140 0.24 3.72 9.42
CA SER A 140 -1.04 3.50 8.77
C SER A 140 -2.12 3.45 9.85
N TYR A 141 -3.17 4.26 9.69
CA TYR A 141 -4.35 4.23 10.55
C TYR A 141 -5.53 3.67 9.75
N VAL A 142 -6.19 2.64 10.29
CA VAL A 142 -7.41 2.04 9.72
C VAL A 142 -8.59 2.47 10.57
N ALA A 143 -9.42 3.34 10.03
CA ALA A 143 -10.63 3.79 10.68
C ALA A 143 -11.75 2.76 10.49
N LYS A 144 -12.63 2.65 11.49
CA LYS A 144 -13.85 1.83 11.38
C LYS A 144 -14.91 2.46 10.48
N SER A 145 -14.86 3.77 10.30
CA SER A 145 -15.81 4.56 9.53
C SER A 145 -15.10 5.27 8.38
N ARG A 146 -15.74 5.27 7.20
CA ARG A 146 -15.24 5.96 6.00
C ARG A 146 -15.24 7.47 6.19
N GLU A 147 -16.19 7.97 6.95
CA GLU A 147 -16.38 9.38 7.25
C GLU A 147 -15.19 9.95 8.04
N VAL A 148 -14.62 9.17 8.97
CA VAL A 148 -13.39 9.55 9.69
C VAL A 148 -12.21 9.69 8.72
N VAL A 149 -12.06 8.76 7.78
CA VAL A 149 -11.00 8.82 6.75
C VAL A 149 -11.17 10.02 5.84
N ALA A 150 -12.39 10.26 5.33
CA ALA A 150 -12.68 11.41 4.50
C ALA A 150 -12.38 12.72 5.26
N PHE A 151 -12.74 12.79 6.54
CA PHE A 151 -12.43 13.93 7.39
C PHE A 151 -10.91 14.14 7.55
N MET A 152 -10.16 13.11 7.94
CA MET A 152 -8.70 13.19 8.09
C MET A 152 -8.00 13.63 6.81
N ILE A 153 -8.40 13.07 5.66
CA ILE A 153 -7.84 13.45 4.36
C ILE A 153 -8.17 14.92 4.02
N SER A 154 -9.39 15.37 4.32
CA SER A 154 -9.82 16.75 4.08
C SER A 154 -9.11 17.77 4.99
N GLU A 155 -8.84 17.41 6.24
CA GLU A 155 -8.06 18.22 7.18
C GLU A 155 -6.59 18.30 6.72
N GLY A 156 -6.08 17.22 6.11
CA GLY A 156 -4.77 17.16 5.46
C GLY A 156 -3.58 17.10 6.44
N GLY A 157 -3.78 17.48 7.69
CA GLY A 157 -2.79 17.40 8.75
C GLY A 157 -3.15 18.26 9.96
N VAL A 158 -2.35 18.16 11.00
CA VAL A 158 -2.46 18.98 12.20
C VAL A 158 -1.09 19.45 12.62
N ASP A 159 -1.02 20.71 13.03
CA ASP A 159 0.14 21.30 13.65
C ASP A 159 -0.13 21.43 15.15
N ILE A 160 0.68 20.74 15.96
CA ILE A 160 0.50 20.66 17.41
C ILE A 160 1.58 21.55 18.07
N PRO A 161 1.23 22.76 18.52
CA PRO A 161 2.16 23.61 19.24
C PRO A 161 2.34 23.09 20.68
N LEU A 162 3.58 22.80 21.07
CA LEU A 162 3.92 22.41 22.42
C LEU A 162 5.13 23.21 22.91
N ARG A 163 4.89 24.12 23.86
CA ARG A 163 5.88 25.11 24.34
C ARG A 163 6.40 25.97 23.17
N ASN A 164 7.66 25.79 22.78
CA ASN A 164 8.32 26.52 21.70
C ASN A 164 8.61 25.62 20.48
N VAL A 165 8.00 24.43 20.43
CA VAL A 165 8.22 23.45 19.37
C VAL A 165 6.88 23.13 18.72
N GLU A 166 6.86 23.21 17.39
CA GLU A 166 5.72 22.78 16.59
C GLU A 166 5.93 21.35 16.10
N TYR A 167 4.90 20.52 16.27
CA TYR A 167 4.89 19.13 15.81
C TYR A 167 3.90 18.98 14.67
N LYS A 168 4.42 18.80 13.46
CA LYS A 168 3.65 18.69 12.23
C LYS A 168 3.30 17.23 11.91
N VAL A 169 2.02 16.94 11.78
CA VAL A 169 1.48 15.65 11.34
C VAL A 169 0.69 15.85 10.06
N GLN A 170 0.86 14.98 9.07
CA GLN A 170 0.13 15.05 7.81
C GLN A 170 -0.68 13.79 7.56
N PHE A 171 -1.87 13.97 7.01
CA PHE A 171 -2.76 12.90 6.60
C PHE A 171 -2.77 12.80 5.09
N LYS A 172 -2.54 11.60 4.57
CA LYS A 172 -2.54 11.30 3.15
C LYS A 172 -3.43 10.11 2.86
N PRO A 173 -4.12 10.09 1.70
CA PRO A 173 -4.79 8.89 1.23
C PRO A 173 -3.80 7.73 1.18
N TRP A 174 -4.20 6.57 1.69
CA TRP A 174 -3.38 5.37 1.56
C TRP A 174 -3.31 4.93 0.10
N MET A 175 -2.13 4.50 -0.33
CA MET A 175 -1.86 4.06 -1.69
C MET A 175 -1.13 2.72 -1.68
N THR A 176 -1.36 1.91 -2.69
CA THR A 176 -0.58 0.69 -2.92
C THR A 176 0.87 1.05 -3.27
N LYS A 177 1.78 0.08 -3.10
CA LYS A 177 3.19 0.27 -3.46
C LYS A 177 3.38 0.61 -4.95
N ALA A 178 2.53 0.07 -5.82
CA ALA A 178 2.55 0.36 -7.25
C ALA A 178 2.18 1.82 -7.52
N GLU A 179 1.06 2.29 -6.96
CA GLU A 179 0.61 3.67 -7.07
C GLU A 179 1.63 4.65 -6.52
N PHE A 180 2.23 4.34 -5.37
CA PHE A 180 3.28 5.17 -4.78
C PHE A 180 4.52 5.27 -5.66
N LYS A 181 4.92 4.17 -6.32
CA LYS A 181 6.01 4.15 -7.28
C LYS A 181 5.72 5.03 -8.50
N ASP A 182 4.48 4.97 -9.00
CA ASP A 182 4.08 5.78 -10.15
C ASP A 182 3.91 7.26 -9.79
N LEU A 183 3.41 7.57 -8.59
CA LEU A 183 3.37 8.94 -8.07
C LEU A 183 4.79 9.51 -7.98
N ARG A 184 5.74 8.77 -7.38
CA ARG A 184 7.15 9.18 -7.34
C ARG A 184 7.74 9.40 -8.73
N ARG A 185 7.47 8.50 -9.68
CA ARG A 185 7.91 8.68 -11.08
C ARG A 185 7.36 9.95 -11.72
N GLN A 186 6.12 10.32 -11.41
CA GLN A 186 5.52 11.57 -11.90
C GLN A 186 6.12 12.80 -11.20
N GLU A 187 6.39 12.72 -9.89
CA GLU A 187 7.07 13.77 -9.14
C GLU A 187 8.52 13.96 -9.59
N ASP A 188 9.28 12.89 -9.85
CA ASP A 188 10.65 12.94 -10.37
C ASP A 188 10.71 13.57 -11.77
N LYS A 189 9.65 13.37 -12.58
CA LYS A 189 9.50 14.07 -13.87
C LYS A 189 9.21 15.56 -13.70
N ARG A 190 8.62 15.98 -12.57
CA ARG A 190 8.24 17.38 -12.29
C ARG A 190 9.28 18.12 -11.44
N THR A 191 10.06 17.40 -10.64
CA THR A 191 11.00 17.93 -9.65
C THR A 191 12.38 17.35 -9.96
N PHE A 192 13.29 18.22 -10.37
CA PHE A 192 14.69 17.85 -10.53
C PHE A 192 15.41 17.96 -9.18
N TRP A 193 15.95 16.84 -8.68
CA TRP A 193 16.82 16.84 -7.51
C TRP A 193 18.27 16.92 -7.99
N VAL A 194 18.98 18.01 -7.64
CA VAL A 194 20.44 18.10 -7.85
C VAL A 194 21.11 17.67 -6.55
N LEU A 195 21.57 16.42 -6.51
CA LEU A 195 22.35 15.91 -5.38
C LEU A 195 23.84 16.03 -5.72
N ALA A 196 24.54 16.97 -5.09
CA ALA A 196 25.98 17.12 -5.24
C ALA A 196 26.67 16.58 -3.97
N ILE A 197 27.07 15.31 -3.98
CA ILE A 197 27.82 14.69 -2.88
C ILE A 197 29.31 14.93 -3.12
N GLN A 198 30.00 15.52 -2.13
CA GLN A 198 31.45 15.79 -2.15
C GLN A 198 31.91 16.62 -3.36
N VAL A 199 31.44 17.86 -3.47
CA VAL A 199 31.97 18.82 -4.45
C VAL A 199 33.28 19.40 -3.92
N PRO A 200 34.41 19.23 -4.63
CA PRO A 200 35.63 19.97 -4.35
C PRO A 200 35.35 21.49 -4.37
N LEU A 201 35.85 22.24 -3.37
CA LEU A 201 35.49 23.66 -3.16
C LEU A 201 35.71 24.55 -4.40
N ASP A 202 36.67 24.21 -5.25
CA ASP A 202 37.01 24.89 -6.50
C ASP A 202 35.93 24.78 -7.60
N VAL A 203 35.02 23.80 -7.51
CA VAL A 203 33.95 23.58 -8.49
C VAL A 203 32.62 24.20 -8.06
N TYR A 204 32.49 24.62 -6.80
CA TYR A 204 31.23 25.14 -6.23
C TYR A 204 30.67 26.36 -7.00
N ALA A 205 31.53 27.29 -7.40
CA ALA A 205 31.14 28.47 -8.18
C ALA A 205 30.57 28.10 -9.57
N GLN A 206 31.06 27.01 -10.17
CA GLN A 206 30.60 26.54 -11.48
C GLN A 206 29.22 25.87 -11.36
N ILE A 207 28.99 25.12 -10.29
CA ILE A 207 27.71 24.47 -10.02
C ILE A 207 26.62 25.53 -9.76
N GLN A 208 26.89 26.58 -8.98
CA GLN A 208 25.92 27.66 -8.78
C GLN A 208 25.54 28.35 -10.10
N LYS A 209 26.51 28.61 -10.97
CA LYS A 209 26.28 29.20 -12.30
C LYS A 209 25.47 28.27 -13.21
N ALA A 210 25.68 26.96 -13.12
CA ALA A 210 24.90 25.96 -13.86
C ALA A 210 23.46 25.86 -13.34
N MET A 211 23.25 25.88 -12.02
CA MET A 211 21.92 25.90 -11.41
C MET A 211 21.12 27.15 -11.79
N ALA A 212 21.76 28.33 -11.82
CA ALA A 212 21.12 29.57 -12.25
C ALA A 212 20.64 29.52 -13.71
N ARG A 213 21.36 28.81 -14.59
CA ARG A 213 20.96 28.60 -15.99
C ARG A 213 19.81 27.59 -16.12
N LEU A 214 19.81 26.55 -15.29
CA LEU A 214 18.75 25.53 -15.28
C LEU A 214 17.42 26.06 -14.74
N ARG A 215 17.44 27.05 -13.82
CA ARG A 215 16.24 27.58 -13.17
C ARG A 215 15.43 28.58 -14.04
N GLY A 216 15.95 29.02 -15.18
CA GLY A 216 15.35 30.09 -15.99
C GLY A 216 15.33 31.45 -15.27
N PRO A 217 15.00 32.56 -15.96
CA PRO A 217 15.03 33.89 -15.37
C PRO A 217 14.00 34.04 -14.23
N PRO A 218 14.32 34.82 -13.18
CA PRO A 218 13.58 34.81 -11.93
C PRO A 218 12.20 35.47 -12.05
N SER A 219 11.14 34.67 -12.07
CA SER A 219 9.82 35.13 -11.63
C SER A 219 9.70 34.92 -10.11
N GLY A 220 10.11 35.93 -9.35
CA GLY A 220 9.80 36.07 -7.91
C GLY A 220 10.84 35.49 -6.96
N CYS A 221 11.70 36.37 -6.41
CA CYS A 221 12.61 36.07 -5.31
C CYS A 221 11.87 35.49 -4.09
N ARG A 222 12.33 34.34 -3.60
CA ARG A 222 12.37 34.04 -2.16
C ARG A 222 13.77 33.58 -1.82
N SER A 223 14.42 34.36 -0.96
CA SER A 223 15.72 34.09 -0.36
C SER A 223 15.66 32.75 0.38
N PHE A 224 16.57 31.84 0.05
CA PHE A 224 16.90 30.72 0.95
C PHE A 224 17.90 31.25 1.96
N GLU A 225 17.45 31.51 3.20
CA GLU A 225 18.36 31.63 4.33
C GLU A 225 18.91 30.23 4.65
N THR A 226 20.20 30.05 4.39
CA THR A 226 20.98 28.91 4.88
C THR A 226 21.42 29.22 6.31
N SER A 227 20.78 28.57 7.29
CA SER A 227 21.37 28.39 8.62
C SER A 227 22.54 27.42 8.48
N VAL A 228 23.76 27.93 8.68
CA VAL A 228 24.94 27.11 8.96
C VAL A 228 24.91 26.82 10.47
N SER A 229 25.10 25.55 10.82
CA SER A 229 25.13 25.03 12.20
C SER A 229 26.09 25.76 13.13
#